data_AF-A0A0F9U606-F1
#
_entry.id   AF-A0A0F9U606-F1
#
_cell.length_a   1.000
_cell.length_b   1.000
_cell.length_c   1.000
_cell.angle_alpha   90.00
_cell.angle_beta   90.00
_cell.angle_gamma   90.00
#
_symmetry.space_group_name_H-M   'P 1'
#
loop_
_entity.id
_entity.type
_entity.pdbx_description
1 polymer ?
#
loop_
_entity_poly.entity_id
_entity_poly.type
_entity_poly.pdbx_seq_one_letter_code
_entity_poly.pdbx_strand_id
1 'polypeptide(L)'
;LSKVFTNLPLVPDKPIDIGVQKFCEACALCARHCPSNSIPNGERTDEAWNEQNVPGMLKWPARAMKCLDWWVKNCNHCSICIRICPWNKPNDRLHKFVRLFAEYNILPKLVIYFDQLLGYGKQVKQIHYAQNPEVELISPEE
;
A
#
# COMPACT_ATOMS: atom_id res chain seq x y z
N LEU A 1 3.13 -2.05 11.84
CA LEU A 1 3.68 -3.34 12.30
C LEU A 1 4.54 -3.07 13.52
N SER A 2 4.40 -3.88 14.57
CA SER A 2 5.25 -3.82 15.78
C SER A 2 5.93 -5.16 15.98
N LYS A 3 7.09 -5.19 16.64
CA LYS A 3 7.88 -6.41 16.89
C LYS A 3 8.56 -6.35 18.26
N VAL A 4 8.60 -7.49 18.95
CA VAL A 4 9.29 -7.67 20.24
C VAL A 4 10.26 -8.84 20.10
N PHE A 5 11.51 -8.61 20.45
CA PHE A 5 12.54 -9.65 20.50
C PHE A 5 12.57 -10.25 21.89
N THR A 6 12.58 -11.57 21.98
CA THR A 6 12.61 -12.30 23.25
C THR A 6 13.44 -13.56 23.08
N ASN A 7 14.00 -14.03 24.18
CA ASN A 7 14.67 -15.32 24.34
C ASN A 7 13.70 -16.43 24.79
N LEU A 8 12.42 -16.13 24.98
CA LEU A 8 11.40 -17.14 25.28
C LEU A 8 11.35 -18.18 24.14
N PRO A 9 11.40 -19.49 24.44
CA PRO A 9 11.27 -20.53 23.41
C PRO A 9 9.85 -20.55 22.86
N LEU A 10 9.70 -20.09 21.62
CA LEU A 10 8.43 -20.04 20.88
C LEU A 10 8.53 -20.89 19.61
N VAL A 11 7.41 -21.47 19.17
CA VAL A 11 7.34 -22.18 17.89
C VAL A 11 7.17 -21.16 16.77
N PRO A 12 8.07 -21.09 15.77
CA PRO A 12 7.93 -20.17 14.66
C PRO A 12 6.75 -20.55 13.75
N ASP A 13 5.97 -19.55 13.35
CA ASP A 13 4.96 -19.70 12.29
C ASP A 13 5.61 -19.94 10.92
N LYS A 14 4.85 -20.53 10.01
CA LYS A 14 5.25 -20.69 8.61
C LYS A 14 4.82 -19.48 7.78
N PRO A 15 5.61 -19.10 6.75
CA PRO A 15 5.17 -18.08 5.80
C PRO A 15 3.90 -18.56 5.05
N ILE A 16 3.07 -17.60 4.65
CA ILE A 16 1.87 -17.84 3.83
C ILE A 16 2.05 -17.20 2.45
N ASP A 17 1.49 -17.85 1.43
CA ASP A 17 1.31 -17.26 0.10
C ASP A 17 -0.19 -17.21 -0.21
N ILE A 18 -0.70 -15.98 -0.34
CA ILE A 18 -2.09 -15.70 -0.68
C ILE A 18 -2.22 -15.11 -2.09
N GLY A 19 -1.24 -15.35 -2.97
CA GLY A 19 -1.29 -14.91 -4.37
C GLY A 19 -1.00 -13.43 -4.61
N VAL A 20 -0.63 -12.67 -3.57
CA VAL A 20 -0.35 -11.23 -3.65
C VAL A 20 0.72 -10.92 -4.69
N GLN A 21 1.78 -11.73 -4.77
CA GLN A 21 2.88 -11.48 -5.71
C GLN A 21 2.38 -11.49 -7.16
N LYS A 22 1.74 -12.59 -7.58
CA LYS A 22 1.18 -12.74 -8.93
C LYS A 22 0.10 -11.69 -9.22
N PHE A 23 -0.71 -11.33 -8.23
CA PHE A 23 -1.73 -10.30 -8.41
C PHE A 23 -1.11 -8.92 -8.65
N CYS A 24 -0.07 -8.57 -7.90
CA CYS A 24 0.64 -7.30 -8.02
C CYS A 24 1.33 -7.13 -9.38
N GLU A 25 1.85 -8.22 -9.96
CA GLU A 25 2.45 -8.24 -11.31
C GLU A 25 1.46 -7.76 -12.39
N ALA A 26 0.15 -8.03 -12.22
CA ALA A 26 -0.88 -7.59 -13.15
C ALA A 26 -1.57 -6.25 -12.77
N CYS A 27 -1.45 -5.80 -11.52
CA CYS A 27 -2.29 -4.73 -10.96
C CYS A 27 -1.74 -3.32 -11.14
N ALA A 28 -0.56 -3.07 -10.59
CA ALA A 28 0.14 -1.79 -10.59
C ALA A 28 -0.69 -0.56 -10.17
N LEU A 29 -1.84 -0.72 -9.48
CA LEU A 29 -2.69 0.42 -9.09
C LEU A 29 -1.97 1.39 -8.16
N CYS A 30 -1.25 0.88 -7.17
CA CYS A 30 -0.48 1.70 -6.24
C CYS A 30 0.62 2.51 -6.95
N ALA A 31 1.26 1.94 -7.97
CA ALA A 31 2.25 2.64 -8.80
C ALA A 31 1.60 3.71 -9.68
N ARG A 32 0.48 3.39 -10.35
CA ARG A 32 -0.26 4.32 -11.21
C ARG A 32 -0.83 5.53 -10.47
N HIS A 33 -1.28 5.34 -9.22
CA HIS A 33 -1.90 6.40 -8.41
C HIS A 33 -0.91 7.09 -7.45
N CYS A 34 0.36 6.72 -7.46
CA CYS A 34 1.37 7.34 -6.59
C CYS A 34 1.72 8.76 -7.09
N PRO A 35 1.39 9.83 -6.34
CA PRO A 35 1.62 11.21 -6.80
C PRO A 35 3.10 11.54 -6.98
N SER A 36 3.98 10.87 -6.21
CA SER A 36 5.43 11.06 -6.24
C SER A 36 6.16 10.10 -7.18
N ASN A 37 5.47 9.18 -7.85
CA ASN A 37 6.07 8.11 -8.65
C ASN A 37 7.17 7.34 -7.88
N SER A 38 6.90 7.09 -6.60
CA SER A 38 7.82 6.40 -5.69
C SER A 38 7.80 4.89 -5.82
N ILE A 39 6.68 4.33 -6.27
CA ILE A 39 6.55 2.89 -6.49
C ILE A 39 6.87 2.62 -7.97
N PRO A 40 7.86 1.77 -8.28
CA PRO A 40 8.19 1.47 -9.66
C PRO A 40 7.07 0.69 -10.35
N ASN A 41 6.87 0.96 -11.63
CA ASN A 41 6.11 0.08 -12.52
C ASN A 41 7.06 -0.96 -13.12
N GLY A 42 6.51 -2.11 -13.53
CA GLY A 42 7.26 -3.16 -14.21
C GLY A 42 7.61 -4.33 -13.29
N GLU A 43 8.69 -5.02 -13.63
CA GLU A 43 9.11 -6.26 -12.99
C GLU A 43 9.83 -6.01 -11.66
N ARG A 44 9.90 -7.07 -10.85
CA ARG A 44 10.72 -7.07 -9.63
C ARG A 44 12.19 -7.18 -10.02
N THR A 45 13.05 -6.65 -9.17
CA THR A 45 14.50 -6.80 -9.25
C THR A 45 15.06 -7.12 -7.87
N ASP A 46 16.18 -7.82 -7.83
CA ASP A 46 16.99 -8.03 -6.62
C ASP A 46 18.03 -6.90 -6.42
N GLU A 47 18.16 -6.00 -7.39
CA GLU A 47 19.00 -4.81 -7.29
C GLU A 47 18.35 -3.73 -6.43
N ALA A 48 19.20 -2.97 -5.74
CA ALA A 48 18.79 -1.77 -5.03
C ALA A 48 18.65 -0.59 -6.01
N TRP A 49 17.60 0.23 -5.87
CA TRP A 49 17.53 1.49 -6.62
C TRP A 49 18.57 2.49 -6.11
N ASN A 50 18.79 2.52 -4.79
CA ASN A 50 19.79 3.32 -4.10
C ASN A 50 20.02 2.76 -2.68
N GLU A 51 20.81 3.48 -1.87
CA GLU A 51 21.15 3.12 -0.48
C GLU A 51 19.95 2.92 0.46
N GLN A 52 18.76 3.41 0.13
CA GLN A 52 17.55 3.16 0.93
C GLN A 52 16.91 1.79 0.65
N ASN A 53 17.49 0.99 -0.25
CA ASN A 53 17.04 -0.37 -0.53
C ASN A 53 18.15 -1.38 -0.24
N VAL A 54 17.81 -2.41 0.52
CA VAL A 54 18.70 -3.58 0.72
C VAL A 54 18.72 -4.42 -0.56
N PRO A 55 19.88 -4.70 -1.19
CA PRO A 55 19.97 -5.56 -2.38
C PRO A 55 19.83 -7.05 -2.03
N GLY A 56 19.76 -7.92 -3.04
CA GLY A 56 19.73 -9.38 -2.90
C GLY A 56 18.35 -9.96 -2.54
N MET A 57 17.30 -9.14 -2.60
CA MET A 57 15.92 -9.57 -2.37
C MET A 57 15.03 -9.11 -3.53
N LEU A 58 14.47 -10.07 -4.26
CA LEU A 58 13.58 -9.82 -5.39
C LEU A 58 12.31 -9.08 -4.94
N LYS A 59 12.20 -7.80 -5.30
CA LYS A 59 11.09 -6.91 -4.92
C LYS A 59 10.92 -5.76 -5.91
N TRP A 60 9.91 -4.92 -5.66
CA TRP A 60 9.79 -3.61 -6.29
C TRP A 60 10.50 -2.57 -5.41
N PRO A 61 11.73 -2.12 -5.74
CA PRO A 61 12.47 -1.18 -4.90
C PRO A 61 11.79 0.19 -4.90
N ALA A 62 11.14 0.54 -3.79
CA ALA A 62 10.46 1.81 -3.64
C ALA A 62 11.48 2.95 -3.46
N ARG A 63 11.25 4.07 -4.15
CA ARG A 63 12.01 5.31 -4.04
C ARG A 63 11.54 6.09 -2.80
N ALA A 64 12.03 5.68 -1.64
CA ALA A 64 11.58 6.16 -0.34
C ALA A 64 11.68 7.69 -0.20
N MET A 65 12.77 8.30 -0.65
CA MET A 65 12.97 9.75 -0.56
C MET A 65 11.97 10.56 -1.39
N LYS A 66 11.54 10.06 -2.55
CA LYS A 66 10.45 10.69 -3.32
C LYS A 66 9.11 10.61 -2.58
N CYS A 67 8.88 9.55 -1.82
CA CYS A 67 7.65 9.38 -1.05
C CYS A 67 7.63 10.37 0.10
N LEU A 68 8.77 10.48 0.80
CA LEU A 68 8.96 11.43 1.90
C LEU A 68 8.85 12.88 1.43
N ASP A 69 9.46 13.24 0.30
CA ASP A 69 9.33 14.57 -0.31
C ASP A 69 7.86 14.95 -0.54
N TRP A 70 7.04 14.00 -0.99
CA TRP A 70 5.60 14.24 -1.13
C TRP A 70 4.87 14.37 0.20
N TRP A 71 5.27 13.66 1.26
CA TRP A 71 4.68 13.84 2.58
C TRP A 71 4.90 15.26 3.08
N VAL A 72 6.11 15.80 2.87
CA VAL A 72 6.45 17.18 3.22
C VAL A 72 5.61 18.16 2.40
N LYS A 73 5.53 17.97 1.08
CA LYS A 73 4.73 18.84 0.19
C LYS A 73 3.22 18.80 0.49
N ASN A 74 2.73 17.64 0.89
CA ASN A 74 1.32 17.42 1.24
C ASN A 74 1.01 17.76 2.71
N CYS A 75 2.03 18.12 3.51
CA CYS A 75 1.95 18.37 4.95
C CYS A 75 1.20 17.27 5.73
N ASN A 76 1.22 16.03 5.24
CA ASN A 76 0.48 14.92 5.83
C ASN A 76 1.00 13.59 5.30
N HIS A 77 0.73 12.52 6.04
CA HIS A 77 0.93 11.14 5.59
C HIS A 77 0.06 10.86 4.34
N CYS A 78 0.70 10.43 3.25
CA CYS A 78 0.02 10.29 1.95
C CYS A 78 -0.92 9.07 1.87
N SER A 79 -0.39 7.86 2.12
CA SER A 79 -1.15 6.60 2.20
C SER A 79 -2.07 6.24 1.01
N ILE A 80 -1.97 6.92 -0.15
CA ILE A 80 -2.79 6.65 -1.34
C ILE A 80 -2.60 5.21 -1.84
N CYS A 81 -1.37 4.68 -1.78
CA CYS A 81 -1.06 3.30 -2.16
C CYS A 81 -1.85 2.27 -1.35
N ILE A 82 -2.12 2.55 -0.07
CA ILE A 82 -2.93 1.69 0.81
C ILE A 82 -4.42 1.85 0.49
N ARG A 83 -4.88 3.10 0.30
CA ARG A 83 -6.28 3.41 -0.03
C ARG A 83 -6.75 2.76 -1.33
N ILE A 84 -5.91 2.79 -2.37
CA ILE A 84 -6.27 2.27 -3.70
C ILE A 84 -6.08 0.75 -3.82
N CYS A 85 -5.45 0.10 -2.84
CA CYS A 85 -5.11 -1.31 -2.93
C CYS A 85 -6.37 -2.20 -3.00
N PRO A 86 -6.48 -3.13 -3.99
CA PRO A 86 -7.55 -4.12 -4.04
C PRO A 86 -7.59 -5.06 -2.83
N TRP A 87 -6.48 -5.18 -2.08
CA TRP A 87 -6.42 -5.98 -0.85
C TRP A 87 -6.96 -5.25 0.38
N ASN A 88 -7.26 -3.96 0.28
CA ASN A 88 -7.74 -3.14 1.40
C ASN A 88 -9.25 -2.87 1.30
N LYS A 89 -10.04 -3.94 1.16
CA LYS A 89 -11.51 -3.87 1.05
C LYS A 89 -12.20 -4.42 2.30
N PRO A 90 -13.47 -4.04 2.54
CA PRO A 90 -14.24 -4.55 3.68
C PRO A 90 -14.28 -6.08 3.70
N ASN A 91 -14.36 -6.66 4.90
CA ASN A 91 -14.39 -8.11 5.09
C ASN A 91 -15.83 -8.67 5.01
N ASP A 92 -16.58 -8.29 3.98
CA ASP A 92 -17.95 -8.76 3.74
C ASP A 92 -18.01 -10.00 2.82
N ARG A 93 -19.21 -10.55 2.62
CA ARG A 93 -19.39 -11.78 1.82
C ARG A 93 -19.00 -11.60 0.35
N LEU A 94 -19.26 -10.42 -0.23
CA LEU A 94 -18.94 -10.12 -1.62
C LEU A 94 -17.42 -10.06 -1.80
N HIS A 95 -16.74 -9.28 -0.98
CA HIS A 95 -15.29 -9.11 -1.05
C HIS A 95 -14.53 -10.38 -0.67
N LYS A 96 -15.06 -11.21 0.24
CA LYS A 96 -14.52 -12.55 0.49
C LYS A 96 -14.58 -13.43 -0.75
N PHE A 97 -15.69 -13.39 -1.50
CA PHE A 97 -15.81 -14.14 -2.75
C PHE A 97 -14.86 -13.62 -3.84
N VAL A 98 -14.84 -12.29 -4.07
CA VAL A 98 -13.95 -11.66 -5.06
C VAL A 98 -12.47 -11.87 -4.69
N ARG A 99 -12.14 -11.93 -3.40
CA ARG A 99 -10.79 -12.19 -2.91
C ARG A 99 -10.26 -13.55 -3.39
N LEU A 100 -11.11 -14.57 -3.55
CA LEU A 100 -10.68 -15.85 -4.13
C LEU A 100 -10.11 -15.66 -5.54
N PHE A 101 -10.70 -14.78 -6.36
CA PHE A 101 -10.18 -14.47 -7.69
C PHE A 101 -8.80 -13.80 -7.61
N ALA A 102 -8.59 -12.92 -6.64
CA ALA A 102 -7.29 -12.29 -6.41
C ALA A 102 -6.23 -13.30 -5.91
N GLU A 103 -6.60 -14.15 -4.95
CA GLU A 103 -5.72 -15.18 -4.35
C GLU A 103 -5.29 -16.24 -5.36
N TYR A 104 -6.21 -16.71 -6.20
CA TYR A 104 -5.91 -17.68 -7.26
C TYR A 104 -5.46 -17.04 -8.59
N ASN A 105 -5.38 -15.71 -8.65
CA ASN A 105 -5.04 -14.96 -9.87
C ASN A 105 -5.98 -15.25 -11.06
N ILE A 106 -7.26 -15.45 -10.78
CA ILE A 106 -8.28 -15.69 -11.80
C ILE A 106 -8.75 -14.34 -12.34
N LEU A 107 -8.44 -14.06 -13.61
CA LEU A 107 -8.83 -12.82 -14.31
C LEU A 107 -8.47 -11.55 -13.51
N PRO A 108 -7.21 -11.36 -13.07
CA PRO A 108 -6.84 -10.25 -12.18
C PRO A 108 -7.20 -8.88 -12.79
N LYS A 109 -7.02 -8.72 -14.11
CA LYS A 109 -7.37 -7.48 -14.83
C LYS A 109 -8.85 -7.13 -14.72
N LEU A 110 -9.73 -8.13 -14.67
CA LEU A 110 -11.16 -7.92 -14.51
C LEU A 110 -11.51 -7.47 -13.08
N VAL A 111 -10.88 -8.10 -12.08
CA VAL A 111 -11.00 -7.67 -10.67
C VAL A 111 -10.56 -6.22 -10.50
N ILE A 112 -9.43 -5.85 -11.10
CA ILE A 112 -8.89 -4.48 -11.08
C ILE A 112 -9.84 -3.51 -11.80
N TYR A 113 -10.41 -3.91 -12.94
CA TYR A 113 -11.35 -3.09 -13.68
C TYR A 113 -12.60 -2.78 -12.86
N PHE A 114 -13.22 -3.79 -12.25
CA PHE A 114 -14.39 -3.59 -11.41
C PHE A 114 -14.09 -2.82 -10.13
N ASP A 115 -12.90 -3.01 -9.53
CA ASP A 115 -12.44 -2.21 -8.40
C ASP A 115 -12.50 -0.71 -8.71
N GLN A 116 -11.96 -0.31 -9.87
CA GLN A 116 -11.93 1.07 -10.30
C GLN A 116 -13.30 1.57 -10.79
N LEU A 117 -14.06 0.74 -11.50
CA LEU A 117 -15.39 1.06 -12.02
C LEU A 117 -16.37 1.37 -10.88
N LEU A 118 -16.37 0.53 -9.83
CA LEU A 118 -17.21 0.70 -8.66
C LEU A 118 -16.71 1.84 -7.73
N GLY A 119 -15.59 2.47 -8.07
CA GLY A 119 -15.07 3.63 -7.38
C GLY A 119 -14.40 3.33 -6.06
N TYR A 120 -13.96 2.09 -5.83
CA TYR A 120 -13.20 1.77 -4.64
C TYR A 120 -11.88 2.56 -4.60
N GLY A 121 -11.52 3.07 -3.42
CA GLY A 121 -10.31 3.85 -3.22
C GLY A 121 -10.39 5.32 -3.67
N LYS A 122 -11.56 5.78 -4.17
CA LYS A 122 -11.81 7.22 -4.40
C LYS A 122 -11.71 7.99 -3.08
N GLN A 123 -11.15 9.19 -3.16
CA GLN A 123 -11.12 10.10 -2.01
C GLN A 123 -12.52 10.63 -1.74
N VAL A 124 -13.02 10.37 -0.53
CA VAL A 124 -14.26 10.97 -0.06
C VAL A 124 -13.94 12.24 0.73
N LYS A 125 -14.79 13.27 0.61
CA LYS A 125 -14.71 14.42 1.51
C LYS A 125 -15.08 13.96 2.91
N GLN A 126 -14.26 14.26 3.91
CA GLN A 126 -14.57 13.97 5.30
C GLN A 126 -15.64 14.96 5.75
N ILE A 127 -16.90 14.49 5.88
CA ILE A 127 -18.06 15.36 6.18
C ILE A 127 -18.37 15.42 7.68
N HIS A 128 -17.92 14.42 8.45
CA HIS A 128 -18.33 14.21 9.84
C HIS A 128 -17.19 14.17 10.86
N TYR A 129 -15.94 14.18 10.39
CA TYR A 129 -14.77 14.23 11.25
C TYR A 129 -13.84 15.28 10.68
N ALA A 130 -14.07 16.54 11.02
CA ALA A 130 -12.99 17.50 10.94
C ALA A 130 -11.91 17.02 11.93
N GLN A 131 -10.66 16.90 11.51
CA GLN A 131 -9.57 16.99 12.48
C GLN A 131 -9.82 18.31 13.22
N ASN A 132 -10.03 18.26 14.54
CA ASN A 132 -10.60 19.37 15.28
C ASN A 132 -9.84 20.67 14.93
N PRO A 133 -10.47 21.66 14.29
CA PRO A 133 -9.83 22.91 13.92
C PRO A 133 -9.43 23.76 15.15
N GLU A 134 -9.85 23.38 16.36
CA GLU A 134 -9.41 23.98 17.63
C GLU A 134 -8.01 23.54 18.07
N VAL A 135 -7.40 22.53 17.43
CA VAL A 135 -5.97 22.25 17.64
C VAL A 135 -5.20 23.28 16.83
N GLU A 136 -4.92 24.42 17.45
CA GLU A 136 -3.97 25.39 16.92
C GLU A 136 -2.61 24.72 16.71
N LEU A 137 -2.08 24.85 15.49
CA LEU A 137 -0.69 24.53 15.22
C LEU A 137 0.15 25.47 16.06
N ILE A 138 0.77 24.96 17.12
CA ILE A 138 1.80 25.68 17.86
C ILE A 138 2.85 26.08 16.83
N SER A 139 2.92 27.37 16.48
CA SER A 139 4.03 27.90 15.71
C SER A 139 5.30 27.64 16.52
N PRO A 140 6.40 27.19 15.92
CA PRO A 140 7.67 27.20 16.63
C PRO A 140 7.94 28.68 16.98
N GLU A 141 7.83 29.01 18.26
CA GLU A 141 8.35 30.28 18.78
C GLU A 141 9.85 30.34 18.46
N GLU A 142 10.22 31.44 17.80
CA GLU A 142 11.55 32.08 17.66
C GLU A 142 12.82 31.21 17.61
#